data_AF-A0A955HP69-F1
#
_entry.id   AF-A0A955HP69-F1
#
_cell.length_a   1.000
_cell.length_b   1.000
_cell.length_c   1.000
_cell.angle_alpha   90.00
_cell.angle_beta   90.00
_cell.angle_gamma   90.00
#
_symmetry.space_group_name_H-M   'P 1'
#
loop_
_entity.id
_entity.type
_entity.pdbx_description
1 polymer ?
#
loop_
_entity_poly.entity_id
_entity_poly.type
_entity_poly.pdbx_seq_one_letter_code
_entity_poly.pdbx_strand_id
1 'polypeptide(L)'
;MRKSLIAKTAHFPTLLKKKLGFVLNALQPPKRLPNWAPTFVVTAYFLGWFSYFFYFWANAIIINNEGGISAQMVNLWGDWAAHFTMGSAMAERGLLLTTSPFLLNASFSYPFVADMISAVLIRMHLDFFMAFVLPSFVFSCLFVIALFVFYKQLLKSVVLALLASTIFLFNGGTGFVYYFKDVAESPNKIETALNPPRDYTNMEELHYRWISVITSMVMPQRAFTLGFPVTLLLLTIILKYSEEEEKSATEHPLKIFLKKLISKPANQLNRRTWFFASAAIAGILPIIHTHSFLVLFIVLAFWSLRDVVLARGRSARTRALLDWTIFAFITACVALPLLSIFILNNVHSSFIKWYPGWYVGNDYPTETLLSFWFKNWSVVPLLTLGGLITASLSPKKNIQKLHQLFTYAPFIILFILTNLVLFQPFVWDNTKILVWASVGFAALTAVFLHTLWQKH
;
A
#
# COMPACT_ATOMS: atom_id res chain seq x y z
N MET A 1 61.78 -7.84 66.96
CA MET A 1 60.42 -7.80 67.51
C MET A 1 59.45 -7.43 66.39
N ARG A 2 58.61 -8.37 65.92
CA ARG A 2 57.15 -8.47 66.16
C ARG A 2 56.34 -7.31 65.55
N LYS A 3 55.51 -7.57 64.50
CA LYS A 3 54.01 -7.73 64.53
C LYS A 3 53.32 -6.46 65.09
N SER A 4 52.27 -5.85 64.54
CA SER A 4 51.18 -6.18 63.62
C SER A 4 50.42 -4.86 63.31
N LEU A 5 49.77 -4.68 62.15
CA LEU A 5 48.31 -4.70 62.09
C LEU A 5 47.85 -4.83 60.62
N ILE A 6 46.98 -5.81 60.38
CA ILE A 6 46.42 -6.24 59.09
C ILE A 6 44.93 -5.85 59.05
N ALA A 7 44.51 -5.43 57.85
CA ALA A 7 43.19 -5.57 57.21
C ALA A 7 41.91 -5.03 57.87
N LYS A 8 41.17 -4.26 57.06
CA LYS A 8 39.87 -4.67 56.47
C LYS A 8 39.34 -3.54 55.59
N THR A 9 39.21 -3.78 54.28
CA THR A 9 38.11 -3.30 53.39
C THR A 9 38.50 -3.51 51.92
N ALA A 10 38.20 -4.68 51.35
CA ALA A 10 38.08 -4.86 49.90
C ALA A 10 37.52 -6.25 49.58
N HIS A 11 36.23 -6.51 49.85
CA HIS A 11 35.55 -7.69 49.31
C HIS A 11 34.06 -7.41 49.04
N PHE A 12 33.81 -6.56 48.05
CA PHE A 12 32.56 -6.50 47.28
C PHE A 12 32.91 -5.67 46.03
N PRO A 13 33.05 -6.26 44.80
CA PRO A 13 31.88 -6.57 43.97
C PRO A 13 32.16 -7.62 42.84
N THR A 14 32.36 -8.90 43.15
CA THR A 14 32.51 -9.94 42.11
C THR A 14 31.20 -10.69 41.81
N LEU A 15 30.30 -10.80 42.80
CA LEU A 15 28.99 -11.44 42.59
C LEU A 15 27.99 -10.56 41.82
N LEU A 16 27.99 -9.24 42.05
CA LEU A 16 27.06 -8.33 41.38
C LEU A 16 27.36 -8.22 39.88
N LYS A 17 28.64 -8.15 39.49
CA LYS A 17 29.08 -8.17 38.08
C LYS A 17 28.72 -9.47 37.36
N LYS A 18 28.83 -10.63 38.03
CA LYS A 18 28.43 -11.92 37.45
C LYS A 18 26.92 -12.05 37.27
N LYS A 19 26.11 -11.59 38.23
CA LYS A 19 24.64 -11.61 38.11
C LYS A 19 24.13 -10.62 37.05
N LEU A 20 24.67 -9.39 36.99
CA LEU A 20 24.33 -8.43 35.93
C LEU A 20 24.79 -8.89 34.54
N GLY A 21 25.97 -9.50 34.42
CA GLY A 21 26.44 -10.06 33.15
C GLY A 21 25.58 -11.22 32.64
N PHE A 22 25.01 -12.02 33.55
CA PHE A 22 24.09 -13.10 33.18
C PHE A 22 22.73 -12.56 32.72
N VAL A 23 22.18 -11.55 33.38
CA VAL A 23 20.93 -10.88 32.97
C VAL A 23 21.10 -10.16 31.63
N LEU A 24 22.23 -9.49 31.42
CA LEU A 24 22.53 -8.81 30.15
C LEU A 24 22.77 -9.79 28.99
N ASN A 25 23.35 -10.96 29.25
CA ASN A 25 23.48 -12.02 28.25
C ASN A 25 22.18 -12.77 27.98
N ALA A 26 21.28 -12.90 28.97
CA ALA A 26 19.95 -13.50 28.79
C ALA A 26 18.99 -12.59 28.01
N LEU A 27 19.24 -11.28 27.99
CA LEU A 27 18.52 -10.29 27.18
C LEU A 27 19.10 -10.11 25.78
N GLN A 28 20.20 -10.79 25.42
CA GLN A 28 20.68 -10.80 24.05
C GLN A 28 19.75 -11.68 23.21
N PRO A 29 19.10 -11.15 22.17
CA PRO A 29 18.29 -11.97 21.28
C PRO A 29 19.16 -13.09 20.70
N PRO A 30 18.60 -14.30 20.51
CA PRO A 30 19.36 -15.43 20.01
C PRO A 30 20.03 -15.08 18.67
N LYS A 31 21.33 -15.35 18.54
CA LYS A 31 22.13 -15.06 17.35
C LYS A 31 21.55 -15.65 16.05
N ARG A 32 20.70 -16.68 16.16
CA ARG A 32 19.85 -17.21 15.09
C ARG A 32 18.50 -17.61 15.66
N LEU A 33 17.44 -17.10 15.06
CA LEU A 33 16.09 -17.55 15.33
C LEU A 33 15.92 -19.03 14.90
N PRO A 34 15.08 -19.82 15.59
CA PRO A 34 14.72 -21.17 15.14
C PRO A 34 14.16 -21.17 13.71
N ASN A 35 14.38 -22.24 12.96
CA ASN A 35 13.94 -22.36 11.55
C ASN A 35 12.41 -22.17 11.36
N TRP A 36 11.60 -22.38 12.39
CA TRP A 36 10.15 -22.19 12.35
C TRP A 36 9.70 -20.74 12.63
N ALA A 37 10.54 -19.92 13.28
CA ALA A 37 10.15 -18.59 13.72
C ALA A 37 9.79 -17.63 12.57
N PRO A 38 10.50 -17.61 11.42
CA PRO A 38 10.08 -16.79 10.28
C PRO A 38 8.71 -17.18 9.72
N THR A 39 8.42 -18.48 9.65
CA THR A 39 7.13 -19.00 9.19
C THR A 39 6.02 -18.62 10.17
N PHE A 40 6.26 -18.81 11.47
CA PHE A 40 5.30 -18.45 12.52
C PHE A 40 4.94 -16.96 12.49
N VAL A 41 5.92 -16.06 12.38
CA VAL A 41 5.66 -14.60 12.34
C VAL A 41 4.84 -14.22 11.10
N VAL A 42 5.15 -14.78 9.93
CA VAL A 42 4.37 -14.53 8.71
C VAL A 42 2.94 -15.05 8.84
N THR A 43 2.76 -16.25 9.39
CA THR A 43 1.43 -16.82 9.63
C THR A 43 0.64 -15.98 10.63
N ALA A 44 1.24 -15.58 11.75
CA ALA A 44 0.60 -14.73 12.76
C ALA A 44 0.20 -13.36 12.18
N TYR A 45 1.05 -12.77 11.32
CA TYR A 45 0.75 -11.53 10.62
C TYR A 45 -0.51 -11.64 9.76
N PHE A 46 -0.60 -12.68 8.91
CA PHE A 46 -1.78 -12.87 8.05
C PHE A 46 -3.03 -13.24 8.85
N LEU A 47 -2.90 -14.15 9.82
CA LEU A 47 -4.03 -14.51 10.69
C LEU A 47 -4.56 -13.29 11.44
N GLY A 48 -3.69 -12.44 12.00
CA GLY A 48 -4.11 -11.23 12.70
C GLY A 48 -4.92 -10.29 11.80
N TRP A 49 -4.44 -9.99 10.60
CA TRP A 49 -5.15 -9.12 9.66
C TRP A 49 -6.44 -9.74 9.11
N PHE A 50 -6.43 -11.04 8.81
CA PHE A 50 -7.64 -11.72 8.31
C PHE A 50 -8.70 -11.83 9.40
N SER A 51 -8.31 -12.11 10.65
CA SER A 51 -9.22 -12.08 11.80
C SER A 51 -9.79 -10.69 12.03
N TYR A 52 -8.98 -9.63 11.91
CA TYR A 52 -9.44 -8.24 11.98
C TYR A 52 -10.51 -7.93 10.91
N PHE A 53 -10.22 -8.24 9.65
CA PHE A 53 -11.18 -8.00 8.56
C PHE A 53 -12.41 -8.90 8.67
N PHE A 54 -12.25 -10.14 9.11
CA PHE A 54 -13.38 -11.03 9.35
C PHE A 54 -14.31 -10.44 10.41
N TYR A 55 -13.75 -10.02 11.55
CA TYR A 55 -14.51 -9.39 12.62
C TYR A 55 -15.22 -8.13 12.14
N PHE A 56 -14.52 -7.25 11.40
CA PHE A 56 -15.13 -6.05 10.85
C PHE A 56 -16.28 -6.38 9.89
N TRP A 57 -16.03 -7.20 8.86
CA TRP A 57 -17.01 -7.49 7.81
C TRP A 57 -18.20 -8.30 8.33
N ALA A 58 -17.99 -9.17 9.32
CA ALA A 58 -19.08 -9.88 10.00
C ALA A 58 -20.02 -8.94 10.77
N ASN A 59 -19.55 -7.74 11.14
CA ASN A 59 -20.34 -6.75 11.87
C ASN A 59 -20.63 -5.49 11.02
N ALA A 60 -20.24 -5.46 9.74
CA ALA A 60 -20.28 -4.24 8.93
C ALA A 60 -21.71 -3.69 8.76
N ILE A 61 -22.68 -4.59 8.54
CA ILE A 61 -24.10 -4.28 8.41
C ILE A 61 -24.87 -5.06 9.48
N ILE A 62 -25.70 -4.36 10.24
CA ILE A 62 -26.56 -4.95 11.28
C ILE A 62 -28.01 -4.71 10.89
N ILE A 63 -28.76 -5.80 10.81
CA ILE A 63 -30.20 -5.81 10.59
C ILE A 63 -30.84 -6.17 11.94
N ASN A 64 -31.66 -5.29 12.48
CA ASN A 64 -32.37 -5.53 13.73
C ASN A 64 -33.61 -6.42 13.49
N ASN A 65 -34.25 -6.88 14.58
CA ASN A 65 -35.43 -7.75 14.51
C ASN A 65 -36.66 -7.10 13.84
N GLU A 66 -36.68 -5.78 13.73
CA GLU A 66 -37.74 -4.99 13.08
C GLU A 66 -37.43 -4.73 11.59
N GLY A 67 -36.31 -5.23 11.07
CA GLY A 67 -35.85 -5.00 9.69
C GLY A 67 -35.11 -3.69 9.47
N GLY A 68 -34.86 -2.92 10.53
CA GLY A 68 -34.03 -1.71 10.50
C GLY A 68 -32.57 -2.05 10.22
N ILE A 69 -31.94 -1.27 9.34
CA ILE A 69 -30.59 -1.52 8.84
C ILE A 69 -29.68 -0.41 9.35
N SER A 70 -28.54 -0.81 9.91
CA SER A 70 -27.51 0.09 10.40
C SER A 70 -26.14 -0.39 9.95
N ALA A 71 -25.18 0.53 9.88
CA ALA A 71 -23.78 0.22 9.63
C ALA A 71 -22.94 0.65 10.83
N GLN A 72 -21.90 -0.13 11.14
CA GLN A 72 -21.01 0.15 12.28
C GLN A 72 -20.11 1.38 12.10
N MET A 73 -20.00 1.92 10.88
CA MET A 73 -19.16 3.08 10.57
C MET A 73 -19.88 4.08 9.69
N VAL A 74 -19.67 5.37 9.99
CA VAL A 74 -20.28 6.49 9.25
C VAL A 74 -19.89 6.50 7.76
N ASN A 75 -18.62 6.21 7.45
CA ASN A 75 -18.16 6.19 6.05
C ASN A 75 -18.75 5.00 5.28
N LEU A 76 -18.95 3.87 5.96
CA LEU A 76 -19.62 2.72 5.37
C LEU A 76 -21.08 3.06 5.09
N TRP A 77 -21.78 3.63 6.08
CA TRP A 77 -23.18 4.07 5.93
C TRP A 77 -23.37 5.03 4.75
N GLY A 78 -22.52 6.07 4.64
CA GLY A 78 -22.62 7.09 3.61
C GLY A 78 -22.29 6.58 2.21
N ASP A 79 -21.18 5.85 2.05
CA ASP A 79 -20.68 5.43 0.73
C ASP A 79 -21.43 4.19 0.20
N TRP A 80 -21.81 3.26 1.07
CA TRP A 80 -22.39 1.98 0.63
C TRP A 80 -23.84 2.09 0.16
N ALA A 81 -24.58 3.12 0.57
CA ALA A 81 -25.89 3.39 -0.02
C ALA A 81 -25.77 3.56 -1.55
N ALA A 82 -24.73 4.27 -2.02
CA ALA A 82 -24.48 4.40 -3.45
C ALA A 82 -24.12 3.06 -4.10
N HIS A 83 -23.25 2.26 -3.47
CA HIS A 83 -22.86 0.95 -3.98
C HIS A 83 -24.01 -0.05 -4.03
N PHE A 84 -24.89 -0.08 -3.02
CA PHE A 84 -26.11 -0.87 -3.02
C PHE A 84 -27.03 -0.50 -4.17
N THR A 85 -27.19 0.80 -4.44
CA THR A 85 -27.98 1.29 -5.59
C THR A 85 -27.35 0.87 -6.92
N MET A 86 -26.03 1.00 -7.09
CA MET A 86 -25.35 0.59 -8.34
C MET A 86 -25.42 -0.92 -8.56
N GLY A 87 -25.10 -1.72 -7.53
CA GLY A 87 -25.09 -3.18 -7.63
C GLY A 87 -26.48 -3.77 -7.83
N SER A 88 -27.51 -3.25 -7.13
CA SER A 88 -28.90 -3.67 -7.36
C SER A 88 -29.40 -3.27 -8.74
N ALA A 89 -29.11 -2.04 -9.21
CA ALA A 89 -29.46 -1.63 -10.56
C ALA A 89 -28.79 -2.51 -11.62
N MET A 90 -27.53 -2.92 -11.42
CA MET A 90 -26.86 -3.88 -12.31
C MET A 90 -27.49 -5.27 -12.27
N ALA A 91 -27.91 -5.72 -11.09
CA ALA A 91 -28.57 -7.01 -10.92
C ALA A 91 -29.91 -7.02 -11.68
N GLU A 92 -30.71 -5.96 -11.58
CA GLU A 92 -32.05 -5.90 -12.17
C GLU A 92 -32.04 -5.48 -13.65
N ARG A 93 -31.28 -4.44 -14.01
CA ARG A 93 -31.34 -3.80 -15.34
C ARG A 93 -30.34 -4.39 -16.34
N GLY A 94 -29.27 -5.04 -15.86
CA GLY A 94 -28.16 -5.54 -16.68
C GLY A 94 -26.79 -5.17 -16.11
N LEU A 95 -25.80 -6.05 -16.27
CA LEU A 95 -24.47 -5.88 -15.65
C LEU A 95 -23.69 -4.66 -16.15
N LEU A 96 -24.00 -4.17 -17.35
CA LEU A 96 -23.42 -2.96 -17.91
C LEU A 96 -24.47 -1.85 -17.93
N LEU A 97 -24.32 -0.88 -17.02
CA LEU A 97 -25.18 0.29 -16.98
C LEU A 97 -24.68 1.35 -17.96
N THR A 98 -25.57 1.86 -18.79
CA THR A 98 -25.35 3.06 -19.61
C THR A 98 -25.96 4.31 -18.99
N THR A 99 -27.02 4.15 -18.18
CA THR A 99 -27.73 5.23 -17.49
C THR A 99 -27.49 5.20 -15.98
N SER A 100 -27.43 6.38 -15.38
CA SER A 100 -27.21 6.55 -13.95
C SER A 100 -28.37 5.95 -13.15
N PRO A 101 -28.10 5.17 -12.10
CA PRO A 101 -29.14 4.71 -11.18
C PRO A 101 -29.53 5.79 -10.17
N PHE A 102 -28.81 6.93 -10.12
CA PHE A 102 -29.03 8.02 -9.17
C PHE A 102 -29.82 9.20 -9.76
N LEU A 103 -29.55 9.52 -11.02
CA LEU A 103 -30.07 10.73 -11.66
C LEU A 103 -30.80 10.35 -12.95
N LEU A 104 -32.04 10.82 -13.08
CA LEU A 104 -32.82 10.65 -14.30
C LEU A 104 -32.12 11.31 -15.48
N ASN A 105 -32.06 10.61 -16.62
CA ASN A 105 -31.45 11.07 -17.87
C ASN A 105 -29.94 11.40 -17.81
N ALA A 106 -29.25 11.03 -16.73
CA ALA A 106 -27.80 11.14 -16.67
C ALA A 106 -27.13 9.83 -17.11
N SER A 107 -25.95 9.94 -17.72
CA SER A 107 -25.10 8.79 -18.02
C SER A 107 -24.46 8.22 -16.76
N PHE A 108 -24.20 6.91 -16.76
CA PHE A 108 -23.45 6.28 -15.69
C PHE A 108 -21.94 6.53 -15.85
N SER A 109 -21.31 7.09 -14.82
CA SER A 109 -19.87 7.40 -14.80
C SER A 109 -19.27 7.10 -13.43
N TYR A 110 -18.85 5.84 -13.23
CA TYR A 110 -18.20 5.39 -12.01
C TYR A 110 -17.43 4.07 -12.25
N PRO A 111 -16.27 3.83 -11.59
CA PRO A 111 -15.60 2.52 -11.63
C PRO A 111 -16.44 1.42 -10.96
N PHE A 112 -17.02 0.52 -11.75
CA PHE A 112 -18.15 -0.29 -11.30
C PHE A 112 -17.86 -1.78 -11.11
N VAL A 113 -16.65 -2.27 -11.41
CA VAL A 113 -16.38 -3.73 -11.42
C VAL A 113 -16.64 -4.39 -10.06
N ALA A 114 -16.35 -3.71 -8.94
CA ALA A 114 -16.64 -4.25 -7.60
C ALA A 114 -18.15 -4.43 -7.37
N ASP A 115 -18.96 -3.48 -7.83
CA ASP A 115 -20.42 -3.54 -7.74
C ASP A 115 -21.01 -4.58 -8.70
N MET A 116 -20.45 -4.70 -9.90
CA MET A 116 -20.81 -5.74 -10.87
C MET A 116 -20.58 -7.16 -10.32
N ILE A 117 -19.51 -7.39 -9.57
CA ILE A 117 -19.29 -8.70 -8.89
C ILE A 117 -20.43 -9.00 -7.91
N SER A 118 -20.86 -7.99 -7.17
CA SER A 118 -21.98 -8.12 -6.22
C SER A 118 -23.29 -8.38 -6.96
N ALA A 119 -23.52 -7.68 -8.07
CA ALA A 119 -24.69 -7.87 -8.92
C ALA A 119 -24.78 -9.30 -9.48
N VAL A 120 -23.65 -9.89 -9.89
CA VAL A 120 -23.58 -11.30 -10.30
C VAL A 120 -23.96 -12.22 -9.14
N LEU A 121 -23.46 -11.97 -7.93
CA LEU A 121 -23.80 -12.78 -6.75
C LEU A 121 -25.29 -12.67 -6.35
N ILE A 122 -25.89 -11.49 -6.46
CA ILE A 122 -27.33 -11.29 -6.27
C ILE A 122 -28.12 -12.11 -7.29
N ARG A 123 -27.71 -12.09 -8.57
CA ARG A 123 -28.33 -12.92 -9.63
C ARG A 123 -28.15 -14.42 -9.39
N MET A 124 -27.13 -14.82 -8.65
CA MET A 124 -26.91 -16.19 -8.18
C MET A 124 -27.68 -16.51 -6.88
N HIS A 125 -28.62 -15.64 -6.48
CA HIS A 125 -29.45 -15.79 -5.27
C HIS A 125 -28.70 -15.76 -3.94
N LEU A 126 -27.50 -15.15 -3.90
CA LEU A 126 -26.88 -14.81 -2.62
C LEU A 126 -27.66 -13.68 -1.95
N ASP A 127 -27.76 -13.72 -0.62
CA ASP A 127 -28.35 -12.64 0.17
C ASP A 127 -27.78 -11.27 -0.23
N PHE A 128 -28.64 -10.27 -0.25
CA PHE A 128 -28.30 -8.94 -0.76
C PHE A 128 -27.08 -8.35 -0.06
N PHE A 129 -27.06 -8.29 1.28
CA PHE A 129 -25.94 -7.69 2.00
C PHE A 129 -24.68 -8.57 1.92
N MET A 130 -24.85 -9.90 1.97
CA MET A 130 -23.74 -10.82 1.79
C MET A 130 -23.07 -10.71 0.42
N ALA A 131 -23.83 -10.38 -0.63
CA ALA A 131 -23.27 -10.15 -1.97
C ALA A 131 -22.32 -8.94 -2.03
N PHE A 132 -22.41 -7.99 -1.10
CA PHE A 132 -21.47 -6.86 -0.96
C PHE A 132 -20.37 -7.14 0.07
N VAL A 133 -20.73 -7.69 1.22
CA VAL A 133 -19.82 -7.95 2.34
C VAL A 133 -18.78 -9.01 1.98
N LEU A 134 -19.19 -10.13 1.39
CA LEU A 134 -18.29 -11.25 1.11
C LEU A 134 -17.17 -10.88 0.11
N PRO A 135 -17.45 -10.26 -1.05
CA PRO A 135 -16.37 -9.78 -1.93
C PRO A 135 -15.46 -8.76 -1.23
N SER A 136 -16.03 -7.84 -0.44
CA SER A 136 -15.24 -6.81 0.23
C SER A 136 -14.29 -7.39 1.28
N PHE A 137 -14.71 -8.45 1.99
CA PHE A 137 -13.82 -9.24 2.87
C PHE A 137 -12.69 -9.92 2.09
N VAL A 138 -13.01 -10.58 0.97
CA VAL A 138 -12.00 -11.24 0.12
C VAL A 138 -11.00 -10.22 -0.44
N PHE A 139 -11.48 -9.07 -0.91
CA PHE A 139 -10.63 -7.99 -1.42
C PHE A 139 -9.75 -7.39 -0.33
N SER A 140 -10.26 -7.26 0.90
CA SER A 140 -9.47 -6.80 2.06
C SER A 140 -8.35 -7.79 2.42
N CYS A 141 -8.62 -9.09 2.36
CA CYS A 141 -7.58 -10.11 2.53
C CYS A 141 -6.55 -10.07 1.40
N LEU A 142 -7.02 -9.92 0.15
CA LEU A 142 -6.17 -9.77 -1.02
C LEU A 142 -5.29 -8.52 -0.93
N PHE A 143 -5.79 -7.43 -0.39
CA PHE A 143 -5.04 -6.20 -0.13
C PHE A 143 -3.82 -6.45 0.75
N VAL A 144 -3.96 -7.17 1.86
CA VAL A 144 -2.83 -7.50 2.75
C VAL A 144 -1.84 -8.45 2.07
N ILE A 145 -2.34 -9.44 1.32
CA ILE A 145 -1.49 -10.37 0.55
C ILE A 145 -0.70 -9.62 -0.52
N ALA A 146 -1.38 -8.80 -1.33
CA ALA A 146 -0.77 -8.06 -2.43
C ALA A 146 0.27 -7.07 -1.93
N LEU A 147 0.00 -6.38 -0.82
CA LEU A 147 0.95 -5.46 -0.19
C LEU A 147 2.21 -6.19 0.29
N PHE A 148 2.04 -7.30 1.02
CA PHE A 148 3.18 -8.11 1.47
C PHE A 148 3.99 -8.68 0.30
N VAL A 149 3.31 -9.25 -0.71
CA VAL A 149 3.95 -9.82 -1.89
C VAL A 149 4.71 -8.75 -2.69
N PHE A 150 4.11 -7.57 -2.85
CA PHE A 150 4.75 -6.43 -3.49
C PHE A 150 6.01 -6.00 -2.73
N TYR A 151 5.95 -5.82 -1.42
CA TYR A 151 7.14 -5.45 -0.65
C TYR A 151 8.19 -6.56 -0.61
N LYS A 152 7.79 -7.84 -0.55
CA LYS A 152 8.72 -8.97 -0.64
C LYS A 152 9.45 -8.96 -1.98
N GLN A 153 8.72 -8.66 -3.06
CA GLN A 153 9.32 -8.50 -4.38
C GLN A 153 10.19 -7.24 -4.44
N LEU A 154 9.78 -6.09 -3.91
CA LEU A 154 10.54 -4.84 -3.98
C LEU A 154 11.82 -4.85 -3.13
N LEU A 155 11.73 -5.41 -1.91
CA LEU A 155 12.78 -5.33 -0.88
C LEU A 155 13.61 -6.61 -0.78
N LYS A 156 13.21 -7.70 -1.43
CA LYS A 156 13.89 -9.00 -1.44
C LYS A 156 14.08 -9.64 -0.06
N SER A 157 13.28 -9.22 0.92
CA SER A 157 13.37 -9.70 2.30
C SER A 157 11.99 -9.83 2.91
N VAL A 158 11.74 -10.96 3.58
CA VAL A 158 10.49 -11.20 4.31
C VAL A 158 10.36 -10.25 5.49
N VAL A 159 11.45 -9.99 6.22
CA VAL A 159 11.46 -9.09 7.38
C VAL A 159 11.14 -7.66 6.95
N LEU A 160 11.80 -7.19 5.89
CA LEU A 160 11.51 -5.85 5.35
C LEU A 160 10.09 -5.75 4.79
N ALA A 161 9.57 -6.82 4.19
CA ALA A 161 8.20 -6.84 3.70
C ALA A 161 7.17 -6.72 4.83
N LEU A 162 7.34 -7.48 5.91
CA LEU A 162 6.50 -7.38 7.11
C LEU A 162 6.60 -5.99 7.74
N LEU A 163 7.81 -5.44 7.85
CA LEU A 163 8.02 -4.12 8.45
C LEU A 163 7.37 -3.02 7.60
N ALA A 164 7.61 -3.01 6.29
CA ALA A 164 7.04 -2.03 5.37
C ALA A 164 5.51 -2.14 5.31
N SER A 165 4.95 -3.36 5.23
CA SER A 165 3.50 -3.54 5.24
C SER A 165 2.89 -3.11 6.58
N THR A 166 3.55 -3.36 7.70
CA THR A 166 3.10 -2.89 9.03
C THR A 166 3.09 -1.37 9.10
N ILE A 167 4.17 -0.69 8.67
CA ILE A 167 4.24 0.78 8.63
C ILE A 167 3.11 1.35 7.75
N PHE A 168 2.82 0.71 6.62
CA PHE A 168 1.76 1.13 5.72
C PHE A 168 0.34 0.88 6.29
N LEU A 169 0.10 -0.26 6.92
CA LEU A 169 -1.23 -0.63 7.42
C LEU A 169 -1.59 0.09 8.72
N PHE A 170 -0.60 0.37 9.56
CA PHE A 170 -0.74 1.23 10.73
C PHE A 170 -0.44 2.69 10.37
N ASN A 171 -0.91 3.14 9.19
CA ASN A 171 -0.76 4.52 8.79
C ASN A 171 -1.57 5.45 9.70
N GLY A 172 -1.08 6.67 9.81
CA GLY A 172 -1.70 7.71 10.60
C GLY A 172 -0.67 8.74 11.01
N GLY A 173 -1.16 9.69 11.81
CA GLY A 173 -0.39 10.82 12.28
C GLY A 173 0.00 10.71 13.75
N THR A 174 0.44 11.82 14.32
CA THR A 174 0.65 11.98 15.77
C THR A 174 -0.65 12.04 16.58
N GLY A 175 -1.80 11.81 15.95
CA GLY A 175 -3.11 11.81 16.59
C GLY A 175 -3.24 10.80 17.73
N PHE A 176 -2.44 9.72 17.73
CA PHE A 176 -2.38 8.75 18.83
C PHE A 176 -2.00 9.39 20.18
N VAL A 177 -1.36 10.56 20.18
CA VAL A 177 -1.08 11.31 21.42
C VAL A 177 -2.39 11.74 22.09
N TYR A 178 -3.38 12.18 21.31
CA TYR A 178 -4.71 12.51 21.82
C TYR A 178 -5.46 11.26 22.28
N TYR A 179 -5.27 10.11 21.61
CA TYR A 179 -5.81 8.84 22.09
C TYR A 179 -5.32 8.50 23.49
N PHE A 180 -3.99 8.52 23.71
CA PHE A 180 -3.44 8.22 25.02
C PHE A 180 -3.84 9.25 26.07
N LYS A 181 -3.98 10.52 25.68
CA LYS A 181 -4.50 11.58 26.56
C LYS A 181 -5.93 11.28 27.00
N ASP A 182 -6.84 11.04 26.05
CA ASP A 182 -8.26 10.78 26.33
C ASP A 182 -8.44 9.52 27.20
N VAL A 183 -7.66 8.46 26.94
CA VAL A 183 -7.66 7.25 27.77
C VAL A 183 -7.12 7.52 29.19
N ALA A 184 -6.06 8.33 29.32
CA ALA A 184 -5.48 8.64 30.62
C ALA A 184 -6.39 9.50 31.49
N GLU A 185 -7.09 10.46 30.87
CA GLU A 185 -8.02 11.41 31.52
C GLU A 185 -9.41 10.80 31.79
N SER A 186 -9.77 9.70 31.12
CA SER A 186 -11.08 9.07 31.27
C SER A 186 -11.28 8.39 32.64
N PRO A 187 -12.48 8.54 33.25
CA PRO A 187 -12.85 7.76 34.43
C PRO A 187 -12.96 6.26 34.13
N ASN A 188 -13.35 5.86 32.90
CA ASN A 188 -13.41 4.47 32.46
C ASN A 188 -12.40 4.20 31.34
N LYS A 189 -11.14 4.01 31.73
CA LYS A 189 -10.00 3.87 30.79
C LYS A 189 -10.17 2.72 29.80
N ILE A 190 -10.71 1.57 30.25
CA ILE A 190 -10.85 0.38 29.40
C ILE A 190 -11.91 0.63 28.33
N GLU A 191 -13.06 1.18 28.71
CA GLU A 191 -14.14 1.50 27.79
C GLU A 191 -13.68 2.53 26.75
N THR A 192 -13.02 3.60 27.18
CA THR A 192 -12.47 4.62 26.27
C THR A 192 -11.38 4.07 25.34
N ALA A 193 -10.58 3.11 25.82
CA ALA A 193 -9.54 2.49 24.99
C ALA A 193 -10.13 1.58 23.90
N LEU A 194 -11.26 0.91 24.16
CA LEU A 194 -11.95 0.01 23.24
C LEU A 194 -12.94 0.75 22.33
N ASN A 195 -13.59 1.79 22.85
CA ASN A 195 -14.59 2.62 22.17
C ASN A 195 -14.13 4.09 22.23
N PRO A 196 -13.14 4.47 21.41
CA PRO A 196 -12.60 5.82 21.44
C PRO A 196 -13.68 6.87 21.09
N PRO A 197 -13.68 8.04 21.75
CA PRO A 197 -14.71 9.07 21.56
C PRO A 197 -14.61 9.84 20.24
N ARG A 198 -13.51 9.68 19.49
CA ARG A 198 -13.25 10.41 18.24
C ARG A 198 -12.27 9.68 17.32
N ASP A 199 -12.27 10.09 16.06
CA ASP A 199 -11.34 9.61 15.03
C ASP A 199 -10.01 10.37 15.09
N TYR A 200 -8.99 9.80 15.72
CA TYR A 200 -7.68 10.46 15.91
C TYR A 200 -6.88 10.69 14.63
N THR A 201 -7.30 10.14 13.50
CA THR A 201 -6.70 10.42 12.19
C THR A 201 -7.47 11.47 11.39
N ASN A 202 -8.59 11.98 11.93
CA ASN A 202 -9.46 12.97 11.30
C ASN A 202 -10.00 13.98 12.32
N MET A 203 -9.14 14.89 12.76
CA MET A 203 -9.46 16.00 13.66
C MET A 203 -9.20 17.30 12.90
N GLU A 204 -10.22 17.76 12.19
CA GLU A 204 -10.12 18.87 11.24
C GLU A 204 -9.73 20.17 11.93
N GLU A 205 -10.27 20.42 13.13
CA GLU A 205 -9.95 21.56 13.99
C GLU A 205 -8.49 21.60 14.45
N LEU A 206 -7.80 20.46 14.39
CA LEU A 206 -6.37 20.34 14.71
C LEU A 206 -5.50 20.10 13.45
N HIS A 207 -6.12 20.17 12.27
CA HIS A 207 -5.53 19.97 10.94
C HIS A 207 -5.01 18.54 10.68
N TYR A 208 -5.63 17.53 11.30
CA TYR A 208 -5.42 16.12 10.97
C TYR A 208 -6.37 15.70 9.85
N ARG A 209 -5.82 15.40 8.66
CA ARG A 209 -6.54 15.02 7.44
C ARG A 209 -6.02 13.77 6.75
N TRP A 210 -4.99 13.13 7.30
CA TRP A 210 -4.54 11.81 6.86
C TRP A 210 -5.26 10.71 7.63
N ILE A 211 -6.47 10.43 7.19
CA ILE A 211 -7.32 9.39 7.75
C ILE A 211 -6.67 8.02 7.49
N SER A 212 -6.80 7.07 8.42
CA SER A 212 -6.28 5.70 8.22
C SER A 212 -6.76 5.13 6.88
N VAL A 213 -5.87 4.47 6.14
CA VAL A 213 -6.18 3.84 4.84
C VAL A 213 -7.26 2.79 5.03
N ILE A 214 -7.26 2.12 6.19
CA ILE A 214 -8.25 1.12 6.51
C ILE A 214 -9.65 1.73 6.59
N THR A 215 -9.83 2.77 7.42
CA THR A 215 -11.14 3.36 7.72
C THR A 215 -11.67 4.31 6.64
N SER A 216 -10.79 4.84 5.78
CA SER A 216 -11.15 5.81 4.74
C SER A 216 -11.12 5.28 3.32
N MET A 217 -10.39 4.19 3.05
CA MET A 217 -10.25 3.60 1.72
C MET A 217 -10.75 2.16 1.68
N VAL A 218 -10.15 1.26 2.48
CA VAL A 218 -10.41 -0.20 2.39
C VAL A 218 -11.84 -0.57 2.80
N MET A 219 -12.36 0.08 3.83
CA MET A 219 -13.71 -0.21 4.34
C MET A 219 -14.82 0.43 3.50
N PRO A 220 -14.82 1.76 3.26
CA PRO A 220 -15.90 2.39 2.49
C PRO A 220 -15.79 2.15 0.98
N GLN A 221 -14.62 2.42 0.37
CA GLN A 221 -14.49 2.58 -1.07
C GLN A 221 -14.26 1.27 -1.81
N ARG A 222 -15.32 0.67 -2.34
CA ARG A 222 -15.25 -0.68 -2.94
C ARG A 222 -14.34 -0.75 -4.17
N ALA A 223 -14.33 0.31 -4.99
CA ALA A 223 -13.42 0.43 -6.12
C ALA A 223 -11.94 0.40 -5.67
N PHE A 224 -11.60 1.11 -4.59
CA PHE A 224 -10.25 1.09 -4.03
C PHE A 224 -9.89 -0.30 -3.49
N THR A 225 -10.78 -0.92 -2.71
CA THR A 225 -10.53 -2.20 -2.04
C THR A 225 -10.23 -3.32 -3.03
N LEU A 226 -10.82 -3.29 -4.22
CA LEU A 226 -10.47 -4.19 -5.33
C LEU A 226 -9.25 -3.69 -6.13
N GLY A 227 -9.27 -2.43 -6.56
CA GLY A 227 -8.30 -1.90 -7.51
C GLY A 227 -6.89 -1.77 -6.95
N PHE A 228 -6.73 -1.43 -5.67
CA PHE A 228 -5.44 -1.28 -5.03
C PHE A 228 -4.65 -2.61 -4.98
N PRO A 229 -5.19 -3.73 -4.46
CA PRO A 229 -4.49 -5.02 -4.53
C PRO A 229 -4.18 -5.47 -5.95
N VAL A 230 -5.12 -5.32 -6.89
CA VAL A 230 -4.90 -5.70 -8.30
C VAL A 230 -3.69 -4.95 -8.85
N THR A 231 -3.62 -3.63 -8.65
CA THR A 231 -2.50 -2.82 -9.12
C THR A 231 -1.17 -3.19 -8.44
N LEU A 232 -1.16 -3.50 -7.14
CA LEU A 232 0.04 -3.99 -6.45
C LEU A 232 0.54 -5.34 -7.02
N LEU A 233 -0.37 -6.25 -7.37
CA LEU A 233 -0.01 -7.51 -8.02
C LEU A 233 0.54 -7.29 -9.42
N LEU A 234 -0.04 -6.37 -10.20
CA LEU A 234 0.49 -5.98 -11.52
C LEU A 234 1.91 -5.41 -11.38
N LEU A 235 2.12 -4.46 -10.46
CA LEU A 235 3.44 -3.90 -10.17
C LEU A 235 4.44 -4.98 -9.73
N THR A 236 4.00 -5.99 -8.97
CA THR A 236 4.82 -7.14 -8.57
C THR A 236 5.27 -7.95 -9.79
N ILE A 237 4.34 -8.32 -10.67
CA ILE A 237 4.63 -9.10 -11.89
C ILE A 237 5.60 -8.34 -12.80
N ILE A 238 5.33 -7.06 -13.01
CA ILE A 238 6.13 -6.18 -13.87
C ILE A 238 7.54 -6.00 -13.30
N LEU A 239 7.66 -5.69 -12.00
CA LEU A 239 8.96 -5.54 -11.35
C LEU A 239 9.78 -6.83 -11.43
N LYS A 240 9.13 -7.98 -11.24
CA LYS A 240 9.77 -9.29 -11.37
C LYS A 240 10.29 -9.54 -12.78
N TYR A 241 9.51 -9.19 -13.81
CA TYR A 241 9.95 -9.30 -15.21
C TYR A 241 11.20 -8.45 -15.47
N SER A 242 11.17 -7.17 -15.12
CA SER A 242 12.29 -6.24 -15.34
C SER A 242 13.61 -6.73 -14.72
N GLU A 243 13.57 -7.19 -13.48
CA GLU A 243 14.77 -7.68 -12.79
C GLU A 243 15.31 -9.00 -13.35
N GLU A 244 14.43 -9.88 -13.84
CA GLU A 244 14.82 -11.14 -14.46
C GLU A 244 15.47 -10.94 -15.83
N GLU A 245 14.98 -9.97 -16.62
CA GLU A 245 15.63 -9.53 -17.86
C GLU A 245 17.02 -8.90 -17.57
N GLU A 246 17.14 -8.05 -16.54
CA GLU A 246 18.42 -7.47 -16.15
C GLU A 246 19.44 -8.56 -15.77
N LYS A 247 19.04 -9.53 -14.93
CA LYS A 247 19.91 -10.66 -14.56
C LYS A 247 20.35 -11.46 -15.78
N SER A 248 19.42 -11.78 -16.67
CA SER A 248 19.72 -12.54 -17.90
C SER A 248 20.71 -11.81 -18.81
N ALA A 249 20.64 -10.47 -18.88
CA ALA A 249 21.57 -9.65 -19.66
C ALA A 249 23.00 -9.59 -19.06
N THR A 250 23.18 -9.97 -17.80
CA THR A 250 24.49 -9.96 -17.11
C THR A 250 25.16 -11.33 -17.00
N GLU A 251 24.44 -12.42 -17.32
CA GLU A 251 24.99 -13.77 -17.26
C GLU A 251 25.98 -14.04 -18.43
N HIS A 252 27.02 -14.83 -18.16
CA HIS A 252 28.01 -15.22 -19.17
C HIS A 252 27.34 -16.03 -20.31
N PRO A 253 27.69 -15.82 -21.59
CA PRO A 253 27.06 -16.50 -22.73
C PRO A 253 27.00 -18.03 -22.58
N LEU A 254 28.08 -18.63 -22.08
CA LEU A 254 28.16 -20.07 -21.81
C LEU A 254 27.14 -20.55 -20.74
N LYS A 255 26.92 -19.75 -19.68
CA LYS A 255 25.90 -20.04 -18.66
C LYS A 255 24.50 -19.88 -19.22
N ILE A 256 24.26 -18.87 -20.06
CA ILE A 256 22.98 -18.70 -20.76
C ILE A 256 22.70 -19.90 -21.66
N PHE A 257 23.70 -20.36 -22.43
CA PHE A 257 23.59 -21.51 -23.31
C PHE A 257 23.28 -22.80 -22.53
N LEU A 258 24.05 -23.09 -21.47
CA LEU A 258 23.82 -24.23 -20.58
C LEU A 258 22.43 -24.18 -19.92
N LYS A 259 22.04 -23.00 -19.43
CA LYS A 259 20.72 -22.77 -18.82
C LYS A 259 19.62 -22.95 -19.86
N LYS A 260 19.80 -22.55 -21.12
CA LYS A 260 18.83 -22.75 -22.20
C LYS A 260 18.71 -24.23 -22.61
N LEU A 261 19.79 -25.01 -22.48
CA LEU A 261 19.78 -26.47 -22.65
C LEU A 261 19.05 -27.19 -21.50
N ILE A 262 19.23 -26.71 -20.26
CA ILE A 262 18.72 -27.37 -19.05
C ILE A 262 17.31 -26.87 -18.65
N SER A 263 17.03 -25.58 -18.88
CA SER A 263 15.75 -24.96 -18.55
C SER A 263 14.73 -25.29 -19.64
N LYS A 264 13.60 -25.87 -19.25
CA LYS A 264 12.48 -26.07 -20.18
C LYS A 264 12.10 -24.73 -20.83
N PRO A 265 11.97 -24.63 -22.16
CA PRO A 265 11.59 -23.39 -22.87
C PRO A 265 10.27 -22.78 -22.36
N ALA A 266 9.41 -23.59 -21.72
CA ALA A 266 8.19 -23.16 -21.04
C ALA A 266 8.41 -22.05 -19.99
N ASN A 267 9.54 -22.04 -19.26
CA ASN A 267 9.73 -21.10 -18.15
C ASN A 267 10.02 -19.65 -18.60
N GLN A 268 10.59 -19.44 -19.78
CA GLN A 268 10.79 -18.09 -20.35
C GLN A 268 9.55 -17.60 -21.09
N LEU A 269 8.90 -18.47 -21.87
CA LEU A 269 7.66 -18.15 -22.57
C LEU A 269 6.58 -17.69 -21.57
N ASN A 270 6.42 -18.42 -20.47
CA ASN A 270 5.47 -18.06 -19.42
C ASN A 270 5.71 -16.65 -18.84
N ARG A 271 6.96 -16.17 -18.72
CA ARG A 271 7.27 -14.86 -18.10
C ARG A 271 6.81 -13.69 -18.96
N ARG A 272 7.17 -13.71 -20.25
CA ARG A 272 6.71 -12.68 -21.20
C ARG A 272 5.20 -12.70 -21.36
N THR A 273 4.59 -13.89 -21.35
CA THR A 273 3.14 -14.02 -21.34
C THR A 273 2.52 -13.33 -20.13
N TRP A 274 3.05 -13.55 -18.92
CA TRP A 274 2.56 -12.86 -17.72
C TRP A 274 2.76 -11.34 -17.76
N PHE A 275 3.88 -10.87 -18.31
CA PHE A 275 4.13 -9.43 -18.50
C PHE A 275 3.08 -8.81 -19.43
N PHE A 276 2.83 -9.38 -20.61
CA PHE A 276 1.83 -8.85 -21.53
C PHE A 276 0.38 -9.09 -21.08
N ALA A 277 0.09 -10.18 -20.36
CA ALA A 277 -1.20 -10.37 -19.71
C ALA A 277 -1.47 -9.29 -18.67
N SER A 278 -0.44 -8.87 -17.91
CA SER A 278 -0.56 -7.76 -16.97
C SER A 278 -0.85 -6.41 -17.66
N ALA A 279 -0.44 -6.22 -18.92
CA ALA A 279 -0.80 -5.05 -19.73
C ALA A 279 -2.30 -4.99 -20.04
N ALA A 280 -2.90 -6.13 -20.39
CA ALA A 280 -4.33 -6.21 -20.65
C ALA A 280 -5.14 -5.88 -19.37
N ILE A 281 -4.76 -6.45 -18.22
CA ILE A 281 -5.42 -6.17 -16.93
C ILE A 281 -5.21 -4.71 -16.51
N ALA A 282 -4.00 -4.15 -16.73
CA ALA A 282 -3.73 -2.74 -16.52
C ALA A 282 -4.68 -1.85 -17.32
N GLY A 283 -5.02 -2.26 -18.55
CA GLY A 283 -5.99 -1.55 -19.39
C GLY A 283 -7.44 -1.62 -18.88
N ILE A 284 -7.79 -2.59 -18.05
CA ILE A 284 -9.12 -2.71 -17.42
C ILE A 284 -9.23 -1.83 -16.16
N LEU A 285 -8.10 -1.42 -15.56
CA LEU A 285 -8.11 -0.62 -14.34
C LEU A 285 -8.98 0.65 -14.37
N PRO A 286 -9.18 1.39 -15.49
CA PRO A 286 -10.05 2.56 -15.49
C PRO A 286 -11.45 2.30 -14.92
N ILE A 287 -12.04 1.14 -15.21
CA ILE A 287 -13.37 0.73 -14.71
C ILE A 287 -13.33 -0.05 -13.39
N ILE A 288 -12.15 -0.46 -12.93
CA ILE A 288 -11.94 -1.06 -11.61
C ILE A 288 -11.68 0.03 -10.57
N HIS A 289 -10.68 0.87 -10.83
CA HIS A 289 -10.27 2.00 -10.00
C HIS A 289 -9.37 2.97 -10.80
N THR A 290 -9.93 4.13 -11.17
CA THR A 290 -9.26 5.10 -12.05
C THR A 290 -7.98 5.69 -11.44
N HIS A 291 -7.92 5.93 -10.13
CA HIS A 291 -6.73 6.48 -9.47
C HIS A 291 -5.56 5.49 -9.48
N SER A 292 -5.85 4.20 -9.30
CA SER A 292 -4.85 3.13 -9.50
C SER A 292 -4.27 3.17 -10.92
N PHE A 293 -5.10 3.37 -11.94
CA PHE A 293 -4.65 3.45 -13.34
C PHE A 293 -3.71 4.65 -13.56
N LEU A 294 -4.08 5.84 -13.06
CA LEU A 294 -3.23 7.03 -13.15
C LEU A 294 -1.87 6.83 -12.48
N VAL A 295 -1.87 6.26 -11.27
CA VAL A 295 -0.63 5.98 -10.54
C VAL A 295 0.21 4.94 -11.26
N LEU A 296 -0.41 3.88 -11.78
CA LEU A 296 0.29 2.85 -12.53
C LEU A 296 1.03 3.47 -13.72
N PHE A 297 0.40 4.39 -14.47
CA PHE A 297 1.05 5.09 -15.57
C PHE A 297 2.32 5.84 -15.13
N ILE A 298 2.27 6.57 -14.01
CA ILE A 298 3.43 7.29 -13.47
C ILE A 298 4.54 6.31 -13.05
N VAL A 299 4.21 5.25 -12.31
CA VAL A 299 5.20 4.26 -11.86
C VAL A 299 5.85 3.55 -13.06
N LEU A 300 5.05 3.12 -14.03
CA LEU A 300 5.54 2.42 -15.22
C LEU A 300 6.35 3.33 -16.16
N ALA A 301 6.07 4.63 -16.22
CA ALA A 301 6.92 5.58 -16.94
C ALA A 301 8.35 5.62 -16.37
N PHE A 302 8.49 5.61 -15.04
CA PHE A 302 9.80 5.56 -14.39
C PHE A 302 10.50 4.22 -14.56
N TRP A 303 9.76 3.11 -14.45
CA TRP A 303 10.33 1.77 -14.56
C TRP A 303 10.67 1.40 -16.01
N SER A 304 9.90 1.86 -17.00
CA SER A 304 10.26 1.71 -18.41
C SER A 304 11.51 2.50 -18.76
N LEU A 305 11.62 3.74 -18.30
CA LEU A 305 12.82 4.55 -18.47
C LEU A 305 14.04 3.90 -17.81
N ARG A 306 13.89 3.37 -16.59
CA ARG A 306 14.91 2.59 -15.90
C ARG A 306 15.41 1.44 -16.76
N ASP A 307 14.50 0.60 -17.24
CA ASP A 307 14.85 -0.62 -17.96
C ASP A 307 15.55 -0.30 -19.28
N VAL A 308 15.13 0.76 -19.98
CA VAL A 308 15.76 1.20 -21.25
C VAL A 308 17.12 1.86 -21.01
N VAL A 309 17.24 2.75 -20.04
CA VAL A 309 18.48 3.50 -19.76
C VAL A 309 19.56 2.59 -19.19
N LEU A 310 19.19 1.65 -18.30
CA LEU A 310 20.12 0.75 -17.63
C LEU A 310 20.39 -0.55 -18.41
N ALA A 311 19.69 -0.79 -19.52
CA ALA A 311 19.95 -1.93 -20.40
C ALA A 311 21.39 -1.93 -20.94
N ARG A 312 22.05 -3.08 -20.85
CA ARG A 312 23.45 -3.25 -21.30
C ARG A 312 23.51 -3.62 -22.77
N GLY A 313 23.98 -2.68 -23.58
CA GLY A 313 24.18 -2.86 -25.02
C GLY A 313 22.94 -2.56 -25.86
N ARG A 314 23.15 -2.35 -27.16
CA ARG A 314 22.11 -1.90 -28.09
C ARG A 314 20.95 -2.89 -28.19
N SER A 315 21.24 -4.19 -28.28
CA SER A 315 20.21 -5.24 -28.41
C SER A 315 19.28 -5.31 -27.20
N ALA A 316 19.81 -5.27 -25.98
CA ALA A 316 19.01 -5.28 -24.75
C ALA A 316 18.14 -4.02 -24.64
N ARG A 317 18.68 -2.85 -25.00
CA ARG A 317 17.94 -1.58 -25.01
C ARG A 317 16.79 -1.61 -26.02
N THR A 318 17.03 -2.10 -27.23
CA THR A 318 15.99 -2.26 -28.25
C THR A 318 14.89 -3.21 -27.79
N ARG A 319 15.25 -4.32 -27.12
CA ARG A 319 14.26 -5.26 -26.56
C ARG A 319 13.43 -4.61 -25.45
N ALA A 320 14.05 -3.93 -24.49
CA ALA A 320 13.34 -3.23 -23.43
C ALA A 320 12.36 -2.19 -24.01
N LEU A 321 12.82 -1.38 -24.98
CA LEU A 321 11.96 -0.41 -25.65
C LEU A 321 10.78 -1.08 -26.37
N LEU A 322 11.02 -2.18 -27.09
CA LEU A 322 9.97 -2.92 -27.78
C LEU A 322 8.95 -3.50 -26.79
N ASP A 323 9.41 -4.14 -25.72
CA ASP A 323 8.53 -4.75 -24.72
C ASP A 323 7.64 -3.73 -24.04
N TRP A 324 8.20 -2.58 -23.64
CA TRP A 324 7.43 -1.49 -23.06
C TRP A 324 6.48 -0.82 -24.06
N THR A 325 6.87 -0.73 -25.34
CA THR A 325 5.99 -0.21 -26.40
C THR A 325 4.81 -1.13 -26.65
N ILE A 326 5.04 -2.44 -26.72
CA ILE A 326 3.97 -3.45 -26.86
C ILE A 326 3.08 -3.44 -25.62
N PHE A 327 3.65 -3.35 -24.42
CA PHE A 327 2.90 -3.24 -23.18
C PHE A 327 1.98 -2.01 -23.20
N ALA A 328 2.51 -0.84 -23.55
CA ALA A 328 1.74 0.40 -23.64
C ALA A 328 0.63 0.30 -24.70
N PHE A 329 0.93 -0.30 -25.86
CA PHE A 329 -0.05 -0.53 -26.92
C PHE A 329 -1.21 -1.42 -26.46
N ILE A 330 -0.92 -2.58 -25.86
CA ILE A 330 -1.95 -3.49 -25.33
C ILE A 330 -2.81 -2.77 -24.28
N THR A 331 -2.16 -2.07 -23.35
CA THR A 331 -2.85 -1.31 -22.28
C THR A 331 -3.78 -0.26 -22.90
N ALA A 332 -3.31 0.50 -23.89
CA ALA A 332 -4.09 1.55 -24.55
C ALA A 332 -5.27 0.97 -25.36
N CYS A 333 -5.06 -0.13 -26.09
CA CYS A 333 -6.12 -0.80 -26.85
C CYS A 333 -7.29 -1.26 -25.98
N VAL A 334 -7.03 -1.62 -24.72
CA VAL A 334 -8.08 -2.00 -23.76
C VAL A 334 -8.63 -0.77 -23.01
N ALA A 335 -7.75 0.12 -22.54
CA ALA A 335 -8.16 1.26 -21.72
C ALA A 335 -8.95 2.32 -22.48
N LEU A 336 -8.55 2.65 -23.71
CA LEU A 336 -9.16 3.76 -24.46
C LEU A 336 -10.66 3.52 -24.74
N PRO A 337 -11.11 2.34 -25.23
CA PRO A 337 -12.53 2.06 -25.37
C PRO A 337 -13.29 2.16 -24.05
N LEU A 338 -12.74 1.60 -22.96
CA LEU A 338 -13.38 1.62 -21.65
C LEU A 338 -13.50 3.05 -21.08
N LEU A 339 -12.43 3.84 -21.20
CA LEU A 339 -12.43 5.25 -20.82
C LEU A 339 -13.45 6.04 -21.63
N SER A 340 -13.50 5.86 -22.95
CA SER A 340 -14.44 6.56 -23.82
C SER A 340 -15.89 6.23 -23.48
N ILE A 341 -16.22 4.95 -23.30
CA ILE A 341 -17.60 4.50 -23.07
C ILE A 341 -18.09 4.91 -21.68
N PHE A 342 -17.28 4.74 -20.64
CA PHE A 342 -17.75 4.84 -19.25
C PHE A 342 -17.34 6.11 -18.52
N ILE A 343 -16.30 6.84 -18.97
CA ILE A 343 -15.71 7.94 -18.18
C ILE A 343 -15.68 9.25 -18.99
N LEU A 344 -14.96 9.29 -20.11
CA LEU A 344 -14.62 10.53 -20.82
C LEU A 344 -15.83 11.26 -21.39
N ASN A 345 -16.82 10.52 -21.90
CA ASN A 345 -18.04 11.13 -22.44
C ASN A 345 -18.92 11.80 -21.36
N ASN A 346 -18.61 11.61 -20.08
CA ASN A 346 -19.38 12.08 -18.93
C ASN A 346 -18.67 13.18 -18.14
N VAL A 347 -17.45 13.59 -18.54
CA VAL A 347 -16.66 14.63 -17.87
C VAL A 347 -16.69 15.91 -18.72
N HIS A 348 -17.48 16.89 -18.27
CA HIS A 348 -17.66 18.17 -18.99
C HIS A 348 -16.67 19.28 -18.59
N SER A 349 -15.91 19.10 -17.50
CA SER A 349 -14.92 20.07 -17.04
C SER A 349 -13.66 19.39 -16.48
N SER A 350 -12.51 20.06 -16.61
CA SER A 350 -11.28 19.58 -15.98
C SER A 350 -11.34 19.83 -14.48
N PHE A 351 -11.17 18.77 -13.69
CA PHE A 351 -11.04 18.86 -12.24
C PHE A 351 -9.58 19.07 -11.79
N ILE A 352 -8.63 18.95 -12.72
CA ILE A 352 -7.21 19.14 -12.44
C ILE A 352 -6.91 20.63 -12.34
N LYS A 353 -6.41 21.09 -11.18
CA LYS A 353 -6.04 22.49 -10.96
C LYS A 353 -4.70 22.62 -10.24
N TRP A 354 -3.97 23.69 -10.56
CA TRP A 354 -2.82 24.12 -9.77
C TRP A 354 -3.29 24.47 -8.35
N TYR A 355 -2.73 23.80 -7.35
CA TYR A 355 -3.19 23.87 -5.97
C TYR A 355 -2.00 23.68 -5.00
N PRO A 356 -1.02 24.60 -5.03
CA PRO A 356 0.23 24.46 -4.31
C PRO A 356 0.01 24.49 -2.80
N GLY A 357 0.73 23.61 -2.10
CA GLY A 357 0.63 23.44 -0.66
C GLY A 357 -0.56 22.57 -0.22
N TRP A 358 -1.39 22.09 -1.15
CA TRP A 358 -2.61 21.34 -0.85
C TRP A 358 -3.42 22.00 0.28
N TYR A 359 -3.71 21.28 1.36
CA TYR A 359 -4.38 21.83 2.53
C TYR A 359 -3.64 23.02 3.16
N VAL A 360 -2.31 22.97 3.29
CA VAL A 360 -1.53 24.02 3.95
C VAL A 360 -1.55 25.33 3.18
N GLY A 361 -1.46 25.26 1.85
CA GLY A 361 -1.42 26.44 1.00
C GLY A 361 -2.77 27.14 0.81
N ASN A 362 -3.88 26.50 1.19
CA ASN A 362 -5.22 26.94 0.82
C ASN A 362 -6.20 26.97 2.00
N ASP A 363 -6.26 25.91 2.81
CA ASP A 363 -7.26 25.74 3.86
C ASP A 363 -6.69 25.95 5.28
N TYR A 364 -5.40 25.69 5.49
CA TYR A 364 -4.73 25.77 6.80
C TYR A 364 -3.57 26.80 6.81
N PRO A 365 -3.86 28.11 6.70
CA PRO A 365 -2.84 29.15 6.54
C PRO A 365 -1.91 29.32 7.76
N THR A 366 -2.28 28.78 8.92
CA THR A 366 -1.46 28.81 10.14
C THR A 366 -0.50 27.63 10.25
N GLU A 367 -0.60 26.64 9.36
CA GLU A 367 0.31 25.50 9.32
C GLU A 367 1.53 25.76 8.43
N THR A 368 2.62 25.09 8.74
CA THR A 368 3.73 24.90 7.80
C THR A 368 3.60 23.53 7.15
N LEU A 369 4.20 23.34 5.96
CA LEU A 369 4.24 22.01 5.35
C LEU A 369 4.91 20.98 6.26
N LEU A 370 5.94 21.38 7.00
CA LEU A 370 6.63 20.49 7.92
C LEU A 370 5.75 20.08 9.11
N SER A 371 5.08 21.05 9.77
CA SER A 371 4.20 20.76 10.90
C SER A 371 3.00 19.92 10.47
N PHE A 372 2.40 20.23 9.31
CA PHE A 372 1.28 19.47 8.76
C PHE A 372 1.66 18.01 8.46
N TRP A 373 2.78 17.76 7.76
CA TRP A 373 3.19 16.39 7.44
C TRP A 373 3.71 15.64 8.66
N PHE A 374 4.32 16.31 9.64
CA PHE A 374 4.65 15.67 10.92
C PHE A 374 3.37 15.27 11.67
N LYS A 375 2.35 16.14 11.72
CA LYS A 375 1.07 15.78 12.32
C LYS A 375 0.42 14.61 11.62
N ASN A 376 0.40 14.61 10.30
CA ASN A 376 -0.39 13.67 9.51
C ASN A 376 0.32 12.34 9.21
N TRP A 377 1.64 12.34 9.04
CA TRP A 377 2.45 11.16 8.72
C TRP A 377 3.51 10.85 9.80
N SER A 378 3.49 11.57 10.93
CA SER A 378 4.43 11.37 12.04
C SER A 378 5.88 11.49 11.56
N VAL A 379 6.76 10.62 12.07
CA VAL A 379 8.19 10.56 11.72
C VAL A 379 8.45 9.88 10.37
N VAL A 380 7.45 9.31 9.69
CA VAL A 380 7.64 8.51 8.47
C VAL A 380 8.36 9.28 7.36
N PRO A 381 8.02 10.55 7.04
CA PRO A 381 8.77 11.32 6.04
C PRO A 381 10.24 11.49 6.40
N LEU A 382 10.56 11.75 7.67
CA LEU A 382 11.93 11.91 8.15
C LEU A 382 12.72 10.60 8.06
N LEU A 383 12.11 9.49 8.46
CA LEU A 383 12.74 8.17 8.34
C LEU A 383 12.92 7.75 6.87
N THR A 384 12.00 8.15 5.99
CA THR A 384 12.12 7.96 4.54
C THR A 384 13.33 8.69 3.97
N LEU A 385 13.59 9.94 4.41
CA LEU A 385 14.81 10.67 4.05
C LEU A 385 16.07 9.92 4.53
N GLY A 386 16.04 9.37 5.75
CA GLY A 386 17.11 8.47 6.24
C GLY A 386 17.32 7.24 5.35
N GLY A 387 16.24 6.65 4.84
CA GLY A 387 16.26 5.55 3.87
C GLY A 387 16.90 5.93 2.54
N LEU A 388 16.58 7.11 2.02
CA LEU A 388 17.20 7.64 0.80
C LEU A 388 18.69 7.94 0.99
N ILE A 389 19.06 8.54 2.12
CA ILE A 389 20.46 8.84 2.47
C ILE A 389 21.26 7.54 2.61
N THR A 390 20.75 6.56 3.35
CA THR A 390 21.43 5.26 3.52
C THR A 390 21.56 4.50 2.19
N ALA A 391 20.55 4.56 1.32
CA ALA A 391 20.65 4.01 -0.03
C ALA A 391 21.71 4.71 -0.88
N SER A 392 21.79 6.05 -0.80
CA SER A 392 22.78 6.86 -1.52
C SER A 392 24.22 6.63 -1.03
N LEU A 393 24.42 6.49 0.28
CA LEU A 393 25.72 6.24 0.91
C LEU A 393 26.17 4.78 0.84
N SER A 394 25.30 3.86 0.42
CA SER A 394 25.64 2.45 0.28
C SER A 394 26.82 2.27 -0.71
N PRO A 395 27.78 1.35 -0.45
CA PRO A 395 28.94 1.09 -1.31
C PRO A 395 28.58 0.35 -2.61
N LYS A 396 27.38 0.61 -3.14
CA LYS A 396 26.85 0.06 -4.38
C LYS A 396 27.44 0.77 -5.59
N LYS A 397 27.51 0.06 -6.72
CA LYS A 397 27.92 0.63 -8.00
C LYS A 397 26.93 1.72 -8.43
N ASN A 398 27.39 2.76 -9.14
CA ASN A 398 26.53 3.87 -9.61
C ASN A 398 25.28 3.38 -10.36
N ILE A 399 25.40 2.32 -11.17
CA ILE A 399 24.26 1.74 -11.89
C ILE A 399 23.17 1.18 -10.95
N GLN A 400 23.56 0.61 -9.80
CA GLN A 400 22.62 0.12 -8.79
C GLN A 400 21.94 1.27 -8.04
N LYS A 401 22.66 2.37 -7.81
CA LYS A 401 22.07 3.59 -7.22
C LYS A 401 21.04 4.21 -8.17
N LEU A 402 21.35 4.29 -9.47
CA LEU A 402 20.39 4.73 -10.49
C LEU A 402 19.18 3.80 -10.58
N HIS A 403 19.39 2.48 -10.53
CA HIS A 403 18.28 1.52 -10.48
C HIS A 403 17.36 1.78 -9.28
N GLN A 404 17.92 1.97 -8.08
CA GLN A 404 17.14 2.33 -6.89
C GLN A 404 16.43 3.66 -7.06
N LEU A 405 17.10 4.68 -7.59
CA LEU A 405 16.50 5.99 -7.85
C LEU A 405 15.25 5.86 -8.71
N PHE A 406 15.34 5.26 -9.90
CA PHE A 406 14.16 5.10 -10.76
C PHE A 406 13.08 4.20 -10.16
N THR A 407 13.45 3.25 -9.29
CA THR A 407 12.49 2.38 -8.64
C THR A 407 11.64 3.12 -7.60
N TYR A 408 12.24 4.03 -6.82
CA TYR A 408 11.57 4.74 -5.73
C TYR A 408 11.12 6.18 -6.07
N ALA A 409 11.75 6.82 -7.06
CA ALA A 409 11.41 8.16 -7.54
C ALA A 409 9.91 8.36 -7.83
N PRO A 410 9.18 7.44 -8.50
CA PRO A 410 7.76 7.67 -8.77
C PRO A 410 6.94 7.89 -7.48
N PHE A 411 7.25 7.20 -6.38
CA PHE A 411 6.52 7.38 -5.12
C PHE A 411 6.78 8.75 -4.47
N ILE A 412 8.02 9.26 -4.56
CA ILE A 412 8.35 10.62 -4.11
C ILE A 412 7.67 11.66 -5.01
N ILE A 413 7.62 11.41 -6.31
CA ILE A 413 6.98 12.31 -7.28
C ILE A 413 5.48 12.36 -7.05
N LEU A 414 4.81 11.24 -6.76
CA LEU A 414 3.39 11.23 -6.40
C LEU A 414 3.12 12.11 -5.16
N PHE A 415 3.98 12.05 -4.14
CA PHE A 415 3.89 12.93 -2.97
C PHE A 415 4.02 14.41 -3.37
N ILE A 416 5.03 14.75 -4.18
CA ILE A 416 5.24 16.14 -4.63
C ILE A 416 4.05 16.62 -5.47
N LEU A 417 3.60 15.82 -6.44
CA LEU A 417 2.51 16.17 -7.34
C LEU A 417 1.21 16.42 -6.56
N THR A 418 0.87 15.56 -5.60
CA THR A 418 -0.35 15.72 -4.78
C THR A 418 -0.29 16.91 -3.82
N ASN A 419 0.90 17.45 -3.53
CA ASN A 419 1.08 18.71 -2.80
C ASN A 419 1.06 19.95 -3.71
N LEU A 420 1.12 19.78 -5.04
CA LEU A 420 1.18 20.89 -6.00
C LEU A 420 -0.08 21.00 -6.87
N VAL A 421 -0.75 19.89 -7.11
CA VAL A 421 -1.86 19.76 -8.05
C VAL A 421 -3.01 19.05 -7.36
N LEU A 422 -4.22 19.62 -7.46
CA LEU A 422 -5.44 18.91 -7.11
C LEU A 422 -5.92 18.11 -8.32
N PHE A 423 -6.07 16.80 -8.16
CA PHE A 423 -6.48 15.87 -9.21
C PHE A 423 -7.99 15.58 -9.20
N GLN A 424 -8.71 16.04 -8.18
CA GLN A 424 -10.07 15.62 -7.87
C GLN A 424 -10.94 16.82 -7.48
N PRO A 425 -12.28 16.76 -7.67
CA PRO A 425 -13.17 17.84 -7.26
C PRO A 425 -13.12 18.10 -5.75
N PHE A 426 -13.11 17.03 -4.95
CA PHE A 426 -13.01 17.11 -3.50
C PHE A 426 -11.55 17.17 -3.06
N VAL A 427 -11.19 18.17 -2.24
CA VAL A 427 -9.79 18.43 -1.86
C VAL A 427 -9.13 17.22 -1.20
N TRP A 428 -9.88 16.52 -0.34
CA TRP A 428 -9.39 15.34 0.38
C TRP A 428 -9.09 14.16 -0.56
N ASP A 429 -9.77 14.03 -1.70
CA ASP A 429 -9.63 12.88 -2.59
C ASP A 429 -8.24 12.76 -3.26
N ASN A 430 -7.42 13.81 -3.20
CA ASN A 430 -5.99 13.70 -3.51
C ASN A 430 -5.28 12.61 -2.68
N THR A 431 -5.82 12.28 -1.50
CA THR A 431 -5.34 11.18 -0.67
C THR A 431 -5.35 9.85 -1.40
N LYS A 432 -6.28 9.60 -2.34
CA LYS A 432 -6.34 8.37 -3.16
C LYS A 432 -5.05 8.13 -3.97
N ILE A 433 -4.37 9.21 -4.38
CA ILE A 433 -3.05 9.15 -5.04
C ILE A 433 -1.93 9.13 -4.00
N LEU A 434 -2.06 9.93 -2.94
CA LEU A 434 -1.07 10.04 -1.87
C LEU A 434 -0.85 8.71 -1.11
N VAL A 435 -1.86 7.84 -1.02
CA VAL A 435 -1.71 6.47 -0.49
C VAL A 435 -0.70 5.66 -1.30
N TRP A 436 -0.55 5.90 -2.60
CA TRP A 436 0.50 5.25 -3.36
C TRP A 436 1.88 5.80 -3.03
N ALA A 437 2.00 7.10 -2.73
CA ALA A 437 3.25 7.63 -2.21
C ALA A 437 3.64 6.96 -0.88
N SER A 438 2.68 6.75 0.02
CA SER A 438 2.95 6.10 1.31
C SER A 438 3.46 4.66 1.15
N VAL A 439 3.12 3.95 0.07
CA VAL A 439 3.71 2.64 -0.26
C VAL A 439 5.23 2.73 -0.36
N GLY A 440 5.75 3.69 -1.12
CA GLY A 440 7.19 3.88 -1.29
C GLY A 440 7.89 4.38 -0.03
N PHE A 441 7.25 5.29 0.70
CA PHE A 441 7.78 5.83 1.96
C PHE A 441 7.90 4.74 3.03
N ALA A 442 6.89 3.88 3.17
CA ALA A 442 6.94 2.75 4.09
C ALA A 442 8.06 1.76 3.75
N ALA A 443 8.31 1.49 2.46
CA ALA A 443 9.43 0.66 2.02
C ALA A 443 10.80 1.26 2.41
N LEU A 444 11.02 2.54 2.12
CA LEU A 444 12.28 3.23 2.45
C LEU A 444 12.49 3.38 3.95
N THR A 445 11.41 3.66 4.69
CA THR A 445 11.42 3.70 6.17
C THR A 445 11.80 2.34 6.74
N ALA A 446 11.22 1.24 6.24
CA ALA A 446 11.58 -0.11 6.67
C ALA A 446 13.06 -0.43 6.44
N VAL A 447 13.61 -0.05 5.27
CA VAL A 447 15.04 -0.21 4.96
C VAL A 447 15.90 0.56 5.95
N PHE A 448 15.53 1.81 6.27
CA PHE A 448 16.27 2.64 7.21
C PHE A 448 16.28 2.04 8.62
N LEU A 449 15.10 1.71 9.15
CA LEU A 449 14.95 1.12 10.48
C LEU A 449 15.71 -0.21 10.61
N HIS A 450 15.63 -1.06 9.58
CA HIS A 450 16.39 -2.30 9.57
C HIS A 450 17.90 -2.07 9.54
N THR A 451 18.36 -1.07 8.80
CA THR A 451 19.78 -0.71 8.75
C THR A 451 20.28 -0.18 10.09
N LEU A 452 19.48 0.63 10.79
CA LEU A 452 19.80 1.08 12.15
C LEU A 452 19.88 -0.10 13.12
N TRP A 453 18.91 -1.02 13.06
CA TRP A 453 18.89 -2.20 13.90
C TRP A 453 20.09 -3.11 13.69
N GLN A 454 20.60 -3.25 12.47
CA GLN A 454 21.77 -4.11 12.19
C GLN A 454 23.11 -3.51 12.67
N LYS A 455 23.16 -2.20 12.98
CA LYS A 455 24.38 -1.52 13.46
C LYS A 455 24.56 -1.59 14.97
N HIS A 456 23.53 -2.02 15.70
CA HIS A 456 23.51 -2.16 17.16
C HIS A 456 23.26 -3.63 17.51
#